data_AF-A0A371QLB1-F1
#
_entry.id   AF-A0A371QLB1-F1
#
_cell.length_a   1.000
_cell.length_b   1.000
_cell.length_c   1.000
_cell.angle_alpha   90.00
_cell.angle_beta   90.00
_cell.angle_gamma   90.00
#
_symmetry.space_group_name_H-M   'P 1'
#
loop_
_entity.id
_entity.type
_entity.pdbx_description
1 polymer ?
#
loop_
_entity_poly.entity_id
_entity_poly.type
_entity_poly.pdbx_seq_one_letter_code
_entity_poly.pdbx_strand_id
1 'polypeptide(L)'
;MYTSTGMDKVLTTLDRIDQDECRRVMVDYDSFINRVQHKIYIQTFIGHYRNAEKLYLNGNNAGEKKSLMYAHKIFKTKNITNDDLSDEKVRDYKTSKMLTSEIMMIRLRKLQRDEWI
;
A
#
# COMPACT_ATOMS: atom_id res chain seq x y z
N MET A 1 -18.81 23.05 -48.96
CA MET A 1 -17.33 23.04 -49.09
C MET A 1 -16.74 23.37 -47.74
N TYR A 2 -16.34 22.37 -46.95
CA TYR A 2 -15.61 22.59 -45.70
C TYR A 2 -14.11 22.67 -46.03
N THR A 3 -13.46 23.72 -45.58
CA THR A 3 -12.07 24.04 -45.93
C THR A 3 -11.08 23.07 -45.26
N SER A 4 -10.31 22.36 -46.10
CA SER A 4 -9.18 21.46 -45.79
C SER A 4 -8.19 22.00 -44.74
N THR A 5 -8.07 23.33 -44.63
CA THR A 5 -7.07 24.03 -43.83
C THR A 5 -7.15 23.83 -42.32
N GLY A 6 -8.32 23.48 -41.77
CA GLY A 6 -8.46 23.18 -40.34
C GLY A 6 -7.93 21.79 -39.98
N MET A 7 -8.28 20.79 -40.78
CA MET A 7 -7.87 19.40 -40.58
C MET A 7 -6.37 19.23 -40.82
N ASP A 8 -5.83 19.86 -41.86
CA ASP A 8 -4.40 19.80 -42.18
C ASP A 8 -3.56 20.41 -41.05
N LYS A 9 -4.01 21.54 -40.47
CA LYS A 9 -3.33 22.13 -39.29
C LYS A 9 -3.37 21.22 -38.06
N VAL A 10 -4.50 20.55 -37.82
CA VAL A 10 -4.64 19.60 -36.71
C VAL A 10 -3.71 18.40 -36.92
N LEU A 11 -3.67 17.83 -38.11
CA LEU A 11 -2.77 16.72 -38.46
C LEU A 11 -1.29 17.11 -38.35
N THR A 12 -0.91 18.31 -38.83
CA THR A 12 0.48 18.80 -38.70
C THR A 12 0.87 19.08 -37.24
N THR A 13 -0.08 19.46 -36.39
CA THR A 13 0.16 19.68 -34.95
C THR A 13 0.32 18.35 -34.22
N LEU A 14 -0.48 17.33 -34.59
CA LEU A 14 -0.36 15.97 -34.08
C LEU A 14 0.96 15.30 -34.51
N ASP A 15 1.41 15.51 -35.75
CA ASP A 15 2.71 15.03 -36.27
C ASP A 15 3.91 15.66 -35.55
N ARG A 16 3.73 16.83 -34.92
CA ARG A 16 4.75 17.54 -34.15
C ARG A 16 4.78 17.16 -32.67
N ILE A 17 3.83 16.37 -32.20
CA ILE A 17 3.85 15.83 -30.84
C ILE A 17 4.92 14.74 -30.81
N ASP A 18 6.02 15.02 -30.11
CA ASP A 18 7.08 14.04 -29.87
C ASP A 18 6.51 12.87 -29.06
N GLN A 19 6.46 11.70 -29.69
CA GLN A 19 5.97 10.47 -29.06
C GLN A 19 6.78 10.13 -27.79
N ASP A 20 8.06 10.49 -27.74
CA ASP A 20 8.92 10.26 -26.57
C ASP A 20 8.60 11.22 -25.41
N GLU A 21 8.16 12.45 -25.70
CA GLU A 21 7.65 13.37 -24.69
C GLU A 21 6.32 12.86 -24.10
N CYS A 22 5.38 12.43 -24.95
CA CYS A 22 4.12 11.84 -24.50
C CYS A 22 4.34 10.57 -23.66
N ARG A 23 5.28 9.71 -24.09
CA ARG A 23 5.65 8.50 -23.34
C ARG A 23 6.25 8.84 -21.97
N ARG A 24 7.13 9.84 -21.88
CA ARG A 24 7.72 10.28 -20.60
C ARG A 24 6.64 10.80 -19.64
N VAL A 25 5.72 11.64 -20.12
CA VAL A 25 4.61 12.16 -19.30
C VAL A 25 3.72 11.04 -18.77
N MET A 26 3.42 10.03 -19.59
CA MET A 26 2.64 8.87 -19.15
C MET A 26 3.38 7.99 -18.14
N VAL A 27 4.69 7.77 -18.32
CA VAL A 27 5.53 7.02 -17.37
C VAL A 27 5.60 7.74 -16.01
N ASP A 28 5.74 9.07 -16.02
CA ASP A 28 5.75 9.87 -14.80
C ASP A 28 4.40 9.82 -14.08
N TYR A 29 3.31 9.82 -14.84
CA TYR A 29 1.96 9.64 -14.30
C TYR A 29 1.77 8.26 -13.66
N ASP A 30 2.13 7.17 -14.35
CA ASP A 30 2.04 5.81 -13.80
C ASP A 30 2.90 5.66 -12.53
N SER A 31 4.11 6.23 -12.54
CA SER A 31 4.99 6.28 -11.37
C SER A 31 4.36 7.06 -10.21
N PHE A 32 3.71 8.19 -10.48
CA PHE A 32 2.97 8.94 -9.47
C PHE A 32 1.79 8.13 -8.90
N ILE A 33 0.95 7.54 -9.75
CA ILE A 33 -0.20 6.72 -9.33
C ILE A 33 0.26 5.53 -8.49
N ASN A 34 1.32 4.83 -8.91
CA ASN A 34 1.89 3.72 -8.14
C ASN A 34 2.36 4.16 -6.75
N ARG A 35 3.02 5.32 -6.63
CA ARG A 35 3.42 5.87 -5.32
C ARG A 35 2.23 6.22 -4.44
N VAL A 36 1.18 6.82 -5.01
CA VAL A 36 -0.05 7.14 -4.27
C VAL A 36 -0.74 5.87 -3.79
N GLN A 37 -0.88 4.87 -4.65
CA GLN A 37 -1.47 3.57 -4.29
C GLN A 37 -0.66 2.86 -3.22
N HIS A 38 0.67 2.86 -3.32
CA HIS A 38 1.55 2.27 -2.31
C HIS A 38 1.35 2.89 -0.94
N LYS A 39 1.30 4.24 -0.86
CA LYS A 39 0.97 4.95 0.38
C LYS A 39 -0.39 4.57 0.95
N ILE A 40 -1.42 4.44 0.10
CA ILE A 40 -2.75 4.00 0.54
C ILE A 40 -2.69 2.60 1.13
N TYR A 41 -1.93 1.68 0.53
CA TYR A 41 -1.76 0.33 1.08
C TYR A 41 -1.05 0.34 2.43
N ILE A 42 0.00 1.15 2.60
CA ILE A 42 0.68 1.31 3.89
C ILE A 42 -0.27 1.86 4.96
N GLN A 43 -1.05 2.90 4.64
CA GLN A 43 -2.03 3.46 5.58
C GLN A 43 -3.14 2.45 5.93
N THR A 44 -3.59 1.66 4.95
CA THR A 44 -4.58 0.59 5.18
C THR A 44 -4.00 -0.50 6.10
N PHE A 45 -2.74 -0.89 5.87
CA PHE A 45 -2.01 -1.80 6.74
C PHE A 45 -1.95 -1.25 8.18
N ILE A 46 -1.51 0.00 8.35
CA ILE A 46 -1.41 0.66 9.66
C ILE A 46 -2.77 0.69 10.35
N GLY A 47 -3.84 0.99 9.62
CA GLY A 47 -5.20 0.99 10.16
C GLY A 47 -5.59 -0.36 10.77
N HIS A 48 -5.38 -1.47 10.04
CA HIS A 48 -5.63 -2.80 10.58
C HIS A 48 -4.69 -3.17 11.73
N TYR A 49 -3.43 -2.77 11.67
CA TYR A 49 -2.45 -3.04 12.73
C TYR A 49 -2.80 -2.31 14.03
N ARG A 50 -3.18 -1.03 13.96
CA ARG A 50 -3.63 -0.24 15.11
C ARG A 50 -4.97 -0.74 15.65
N ASN A 51 -5.82 -1.32 14.80
CA ASN A 51 -7.01 -2.00 15.29
C ASN A 51 -6.68 -3.27 16.08
N ALA A 52 -5.68 -4.04 15.64
CA ALA A 52 -5.20 -5.19 16.41
C ALA A 52 -4.65 -4.77 17.78
N GLU A 53 -3.86 -3.68 17.84
CA GLU A 53 -3.39 -3.09 19.10
C GLU A 53 -4.56 -2.75 20.04
N LYS A 54 -5.59 -2.08 19.55
CA LYS A 54 -6.78 -1.76 20.36
C LYS A 54 -7.45 -3.02 20.89
N LEU A 55 -7.60 -4.05 20.06
CA LEU A 55 -8.23 -5.32 20.45
C LEU A 55 -7.38 -6.10 21.47
N TYR A 56 -6.05 -6.06 21.31
CA TYR A 56 -5.11 -6.58 22.30
C TYR A 56 -5.28 -5.90 23.66
N LEU A 57 -5.30 -4.57 23.69
CA LEU A 57 -5.48 -3.79 24.92
C LEU A 57 -6.84 -4.06 25.60
N ASN A 58 -7.86 -4.43 24.81
CA ASN A 58 -9.18 -4.82 25.30
C ASN A 58 -9.30 -6.31 25.67
N GLY A 59 -8.21 -7.10 25.57
CA GLY A 59 -8.22 -8.54 25.84
C GLY A 59 -8.99 -9.39 24.80
N ASN A 60 -9.33 -8.83 23.64
CA ASN A 60 -10.05 -9.53 22.59
C ASN A 60 -9.08 -10.23 21.61
N ASN A 61 -8.58 -11.40 22.01
CA ASN A 61 -7.60 -12.17 21.24
C ASN A 61 -8.11 -12.58 19.84
N ALA A 62 -9.37 -12.99 19.71
CA ALA A 62 -9.96 -13.40 18.43
C ALA A 62 -10.03 -12.21 17.45
N GLY A 63 -10.44 -11.03 17.95
CA GLY A 63 -10.47 -9.80 17.18
C GLY A 63 -9.08 -9.31 16.80
N GLU A 64 -8.12 -9.35 17.72
CA GLU A 64 -6.71 -9.02 17.45
C GLU A 64 -6.18 -9.89 16.33
N LYS A 65 -6.35 -11.22 16.43
CA LYS A 65 -5.91 -12.20 15.42
C LYS A 65 -6.50 -11.86 14.05
N LYS A 66 -7.81 -11.64 13.97
CA LYS A 66 -8.49 -11.30 12.71
C LYS A 66 -7.91 -10.02 12.10
N SER A 67 -7.69 -8.99 12.91
CA SER A 67 -7.11 -7.72 12.44
C SER A 67 -5.67 -7.87 11.96
N LEU A 68 -4.83 -8.62 12.69
CA LEU A 68 -3.46 -8.93 12.28
C LEU A 68 -3.41 -9.76 10.99
N MET A 69 -4.32 -10.70 10.80
CA MET A 69 -4.40 -11.48 9.56
C MET A 69 -4.71 -10.58 8.35
N TYR A 70 -5.60 -9.59 8.50
CA TYR A 70 -5.85 -8.62 7.43
C TYR A 70 -4.63 -7.73 7.15
N ALA A 71 -3.98 -7.22 8.20
CA ALA A 71 -2.74 -6.45 8.05
C ALA A 71 -1.68 -7.29 7.31
N HIS A 72 -1.44 -8.52 7.74
CA HIS A 72 -0.49 -9.42 7.08
C HIS A 72 -0.84 -9.71 5.62
N LYS A 73 -2.13 -9.91 5.30
CA LYS A 73 -2.59 -10.09 3.92
C LYS A 73 -2.26 -8.87 3.07
N ILE A 74 -2.50 -7.66 3.55
CA ILE A 74 -2.17 -6.43 2.82
C ILE A 74 -0.65 -6.34 2.64
N PHE A 75 0.11 -6.55 3.71
CA PHE A 75 1.58 -6.53 3.67
C PHE A 75 2.13 -7.43 2.56
N LYS A 76 1.64 -8.68 2.48
CA LYS A 76 2.09 -9.66 1.49
C LYS A 76 1.59 -9.40 0.07
N THR A 77 0.33 -9.00 -0.09
CA THR A 77 -0.30 -8.87 -1.42
C THR A 77 0.01 -7.55 -2.10
N LYS A 78 0.39 -6.53 -1.34
CA LYS A 78 0.69 -5.18 -1.83
C LYS A 78 2.19 -4.84 -1.77
N ASN A 79 3.03 -5.85 -1.53
CA ASN A 79 4.49 -5.72 -1.48
C ASN A 79 4.98 -4.60 -0.54
N ILE A 80 4.33 -4.45 0.62
CA ILE A 80 4.84 -3.58 1.68
C ILE A 80 6.09 -4.25 2.26
N THR A 81 7.13 -3.47 2.47
CA THR A 81 8.42 -3.89 3.01
C THR A 81 8.57 -3.48 4.47
N ASN A 82 9.58 -4.02 5.16
CA ASN A 82 9.89 -3.55 6.52
C ASN A 82 10.42 -2.10 6.51
N ASP A 83 11.01 -1.65 5.40
CA ASP A 83 11.51 -0.29 5.26
C ASP A 83 10.35 0.70 5.15
N ASP A 84 9.30 0.36 4.39
CA ASP A 84 8.06 1.15 4.34
C ASP A 84 7.45 1.36 5.75
N LEU A 85 7.45 0.31 6.58
CA LEU A 85 6.98 0.42 7.97
C LEU A 85 7.93 1.25 8.84
N SER A 86 9.22 1.23 8.52
CA SER A 86 10.23 1.98 9.24
C SER A 86 10.16 3.47 8.96
N ASP A 87 9.93 3.85 7.70
CA ASP A 87 9.71 5.22 7.26
C ASP A 87 8.47 5.83 7.94
N GLU A 88 7.39 5.05 8.05
CA GLU A 88 6.18 5.42 8.78
C GLU A 88 6.31 5.30 10.31
N LYS A 89 7.50 4.92 10.81
CA LYS A 89 7.81 4.79 12.25
C LYS A 89 6.85 3.85 13.00
N VAL A 90 6.38 2.80 12.33
CA VAL A 90 5.46 1.84 12.92
C VAL A 90 6.22 0.94 13.89
N ARG A 91 5.79 0.94 15.16
CA ARG A 91 6.36 0.10 16.22
C ARG A 91 5.37 -0.96 16.66
N ASP A 92 5.91 -2.12 17.02
CA ASP A 92 5.14 -3.18 17.63
C ASP A 92 4.62 -2.75 19.01
N TYR A 93 3.32 -2.91 19.24
CA TYR A 93 2.66 -2.49 20.48
C TYR A 93 3.01 -3.37 21.69
N LYS A 94 3.63 -4.54 21.48
CA LYS A 94 3.99 -5.47 22.55
C LYS A 94 5.44 -5.34 23.01
N THR A 95 6.34 -5.05 22.08
CA THR A 95 7.79 -5.00 22.32
C THR A 95 8.38 -3.60 22.14
N SER A 96 7.61 -2.64 21.62
CA SER A 96 8.05 -1.28 21.27
C SER A 96 9.17 -1.21 20.22
N LYS A 97 9.57 -2.35 19.66
CA LYS A 97 10.56 -2.45 18.58
C LYS A 97 9.94 -2.00 17.25
N MET A 98 10.79 -1.69 16.27
CA MET A 98 10.32 -1.45 14.90
C MET A 98 9.53 -2.65 14.41
N LEU A 99 8.34 -2.40 13.86
CA LEU A 99 7.48 -3.47 13.39
C LEU A 99 8.10 -4.11 12.14
N THR A 100 8.22 -5.44 12.17
CA THR A 100 8.60 -6.23 11.00
C THR A 100 7.56 -7.30 10.72
N SER A 101 7.57 -7.81 9.49
CA SER A 101 6.76 -8.97 9.10
C SER A 101 6.96 -10.17 10.04
N GLU A 102 8.19 -10.39 10.51
CA GLU A 102 8.52 -11.49 11.43
C GLU A 102 7.86 -11.32 12.81
N ILE A 103 7.93 -10.11 13.39
CA ILE A 103 7.30 -9.82 14.70
C ILE A 103 5.80 -10.06 14.63
N MET A 104 5.15 -9.58 13.55
CA MET A 104 3.73 -9.81 13.31
C MET A 104 3.40 -11.31 13.19
N MET A 105 4.22 -12.08 12.48
CA MET A 105 4.03 -13.52 12.32
C MET A 105 4.21 -14.29 13.62
N ILE A 106 5.18 -13.90 14.46
CA ILE A 106 5.34 -14.46 15.80
C ILE A 106 4.07 -14.25 16.63
N ARG A 107 3.48 -13.04 16.57
CA ARG A 107 2.24 -12.76 17.31
C ARG A 107 1.06 -13.58 16.79
N LEU A 108 0.88 -13.66 15.47
CA LEU A 108 -0.17 -14.49 14.86
C LEU A 108 -0.05 -15.96 15.25
N ARG A 109 1.16 -16.53 15.27
CA ARG A 109 1.39 -17.91 15.73
C ARG A 109 1.06 -18.13 17.20
N LYS A 110 1.32 -17.14 18.07
CA LYS A 110 0.94 -17.21 19.49
C LYS A 110 -0.59 -17.26 19.63
N LEU A 111 -1.29 -16.36 18.94
CA LEU A 111 -2.75 -16.31 18.95
C LEU A 111 -3.44 -17.55 18.34
N GLN A 112 -2.74 -18.32 17.49
CA GLN A 112 -3.24 -19.61 16.99
C GLN A 112 -3.16 -20.75 18.03
N ARG A 113 -2.19 -20.69 18.95
CA ARG A 113 -2.03 -21.72 20.00
C ARG A 113 -3.03 -21.54 21.13
N ASP A 114 -3.43 -20.29 21.38
CA ASP A 114 -4.37 -19.92 22.45
C ASP A 114 -5.83 -20.31 22.15
N GLU A 115 -6.14 -20.91 20.99
CA GLU A 115 -7.49 -21.41 20.62
C GLU A 115 -7.72 -22.89 20.98
N TRP A 116 -6.70 -23.60 21.50
CA TRP A 116 -6.76 -25.03 21.83
C TRP A 116 -6.73 -25.31 23.36
N ILE A 117 -7.06 -24.31 24.17
CA ILE A 117 -7.23 -24.42 25.64
C ILE A 117 -8.60 -23.86 25.98
#